data_AF-A0A8T3VGN9-F1
#
_entry.id   AF-A0A8T3VGN9-F1
#
_cell.length_a   1.000
_cell.length_b   1.000
_cell.length_c   1.000
_cell.angle_alpha   90.00
_cell.angle_beta   90.00
_cell.angle_gamma   90.00
#
_symmetry.space_group_name_H-M   'P 1'
#
loop_
_entity.id
_entity.type
_entity.pdbx_description
1 polymer ?
#
loop_
_entity_poly.entity_id
_entity_poly.type
_entity_poly.pdbx_seq_one_letter_code
_entity_poly.pdbx_strand_id
1 'polypeptide(L)'
;MKFKIVNDLASVIDNIVPEKQLSKLQEFLLSGAIFTDASKVLAMLIIFISVSEIALMLTVSMLSFPISLMILPLFVIPGIFTYVVIQQERRAQEIEKTAPDFLRQLSSMLQVGLSFENAMEDMSQYGEGPLYDEMIL
;
A
#
# COMPACT_ATOMS: atom_id res chain seq x y z
N MET A 1 17.24 9.15 -3.70
CA MET A 1 17.36 10.51 -3.15
C MET A 1 16.64 10.55 -1.80
N LYS A 2 17.32 10.88 -0.70
CA LYS A 2 16.61 11.15 0.58
C LYS A 2 15.89 12.49 0.41
N PHE A 3 14.56 12.49 0.32
CA PHE A 3 13.79 13.72 0.23
C PHE A 3 13.92 14.48 1.55
N LYS A 4 14.84 15.43 1.63
CA LYS A 4 15.12 16.23 2.82
C LYS A 4 13.84 16.87 3.39
N ILE A 5 12.98 17.37 2.49
CA ILE A 5 11.67 17.96 2.81
C ILE A 5 10.76 16.99 3.59
N VAL A 6 10.75 15.70 3.22
CA VAL A 6 9.92 14.69 3.90
C VAL A 6 10.43 14.47 5.32
N ASN A 7 11.75 14.40 5.52
CA ASN A 7 12.32 14.22 6.85
C ASN A 7 12.11 15.45 7.74
N ASP A 8 12.26 16.65 7.18
CA ASP A 8 12.03 17.91 7.90
C ASP A 8 10.56 18.00 8.34
N LEU A 9 9.60 17.72 7.45
CA LEU A 9 8.17 17.67 7.79
C LEU A 9 7.82 16.56 8.78
N ALA A 10 8.42 15.37 8.65
CA ALA A 10 8.20 14.26 9.58
C ALA A 10 8.60 14.67 11.01
N SER A 11 9.74 15.35 11.18
CA SER A 11 10.18 15.84 12.48
C SER A 11 9.21 16.86 13.09
N VAL A 12 8.57 17.69 12.26
CA VAL A 12 7.52 18.62 12.71
C VAL A 12 6.28 17.85 13.16
N ILE A 13 5.89 16.80 12.41
CA ILE A 13 4.75 15.94 12.73
C ILE A 13 4.97 15.21 14.05
N ASP A 14 6.16 14.67 14.29
CA ASP A 14 6.51 13.98 15.55
C ASP A 14 6.36 14.90 16.78
N ASN A 15 6.51 16.21 16.61
CA ASN A 15 6.35 17.19 17.69
C ASN A 15 4.89 17.68 17.87
N ILE A 16 4.07 17.63 16.81
CA ILE A 16 2.70 18.16 16.82
C ILE A 16 1.68 17.06 17.13
N VAL A 17 1.87 15.87 16.57
CA VAL A 17 0.89 14.79 16.65
C VAL A 17 1.16 13.96 17.92
N PRO A 18 0.13 13.68 18.74
CA PRO A 18 0.30 12.84 19.92
C PRO A 18 0.87 11.47 19.57
N GLU A 19 1.85 11.01 20.35
CA GLU A 19 2.50 9.70 20.15
C GLU A 19 1.47 8.56 20.04
N LYS A 20 0.42 8.57 20.87
CA LYS A 20 -0.67 7.58 20.82
C LYS A 20 -1.33 7.46 19.43
N GLN A 21 -1.45 8.56 18.69
CA GLN A 21 -2.04 8.56 17.35
C GLN A 21 -1.03 8.05 16.31
N LEU A 22 0.24 8.45 16.43
CA LEU A 22 1.32 7.96 15.58
C LEU A 22 1.52 6.46 15.76
N SER A 23 1.48 5.93 16.98
CA SER A 23 1.60 4.49 17.25
C SER A 23 0.45 3.70 16.60
N LYS A 24 -0.79 4.17 16.70
CA LYS A 24 -1.93 3.54 16.03
C LYS A 24 -1.78 3.53 14.51
N LEU A 25 -1.31 4.62 13.94
CA LEU A 25 -1.04 4.68 12.51
C LEU A 25 0.12 3.76 12.14
N GLN A 26 1.16 3.68 12.96
CA GLN A 26 2.28 2.75 12.75
C GLN A 26 1.81 1.29 12.78
N GLU A 27 0.96 0.91 13.74
CA GLU A 27 0.35 -0.42 13.81
C GLU A 27 -0.43 -0.73 12.52
N PHE A 28 -1.25 0.21 12.05
CA PHE A 28 -1.99 0.08 10.79
C PHE A 28 -1.07 -0.02 9.56
N LEU A 29 0.05 0.71 9.54
CA LEU A 29 1.02 0.60 8.45
C LEU A 29 1.73 -0.74 8.47
N LEU A 30 2.10 -1.24 9.66
CA LEU A 30 2.76 -2.53 9.82
C LEU A 30 1.85 -3.70 9.47
N SER A 31 0.55 -3.63 9.77
CA SER A 31 -0.40 -4.64 9.30
C SER A 31 -0.43 -4.69 7.76
N GLY A 32 -0.28 -3.55 7.08
CA GLY A 32 -0.15 -3.41 5.63
C GLY A 32 1.21 -3.73 5.03
N ALA A 33 2.15 -4.31 5.80
CA ALA A 33 3.54 -4.54 5.38
C ALA A 33 4.26 -3.25 4.93
N ILE A 34 3.83 -2.09 5.43
CA ILE A 34 4.45 -0.79 5.18
C ILE A 34 5.41 -0.49 6.34
N PHE A 35 6.69 -0.77 6.13
CA PHE A 35 7.76 -0.57 7.13
C PHE A 35 8.30 0.87 7.19
N THR A 36 7.51 1.85 6.75
CA THR A 36 7.90 3.27 6.80
C THR A 36 7.33 3.94 8.04
N ASP A 37 8.09 4.83 8.66
CA ASP A 37 7.65 5.58 9.83
C ASP A 37 6.35 6.35 9.55
N ALA A 38 5.40 6.28 10.48
CA ALA A 38 4.08 6.90 10.38
C ALA A 38 4.16 8.42 10.09
N SER A 39 5.10 9.12 10.72
CA SER A 39 5.32 10.55 10.48
C SER A 39 5.83 10.87 9.08
N LYS A 40 6.65 9.99 8.48
CA LYS A 40 7.07 10.12 7.07
C LYS A 40 5.91 9.85 6.12
N VAL A 41 5.06 8.88 6.41
CA VAL A 41 3.85 8.62 5.61
C VAL A 41 2.90 9.82 5.65
N LEU A 42 2.67 10.38 6.84
CA LEU A 42 1.87 11.60 6.98
C LEU A 42 2.52 12.80 6.26
N ALA A 43 3.84 12.96 6.34
CA ALA A 43 4.55 14.01 5.61
C ALA A 43 4.36 13.87 4.09
N MET A 44 4.47 12.65 3.56
CA MET A 44 4.24 12.38 2.14
C MET A 44 2.79 12.68 1.73
N LEU A 45 1.80 12.29 2.55
CA LEU A 45 0.39 12.58 2.31
C LEU A 45 0.12 14.09 2.30
N ILE A 46 0.66 14.84 3.26
CA ILE A 46 0.50 16.30 3.33
C ILE A 46 1.10 16.98 2.10
N ILE A 47 2.29 16.56 1.67
CA ILE A 47 2.92 17.09 0.44
C ILE A 47 2.02 16.79 -0.77
N PHE A 48 1.53 15.55 -0.88
CA PHE A 48 0.72 15.13 -2.01
C PHE A 48 -0.62 15.89 -2.08
N ILE A 49 -1.29 16.07 -0.93
CA ILE A 49 -2.51 16.89 -0.83
C ILE A 49 -2.19 18.34 -1.21
N SER A 50 -1.12 18.91 -0.67
CA SER A 50 -0.75 20.32 -0.93
C SER A 50 -0.46 20.57 -2.41
N VAL A 51 0.25 19.67 -3.08
CA VAL A 51 0.52 19.76 -4.52
C VAL A 51 -0.78 19.61 -5.33
N SER A 52 -1.65 18.68 -4.92
CA SER A 52 -2.95 18.47 -5.58
C SER A 52 -3.87 19.68 -5.45
N GLU A 53 -3.88 20.35 -4.29
CA GLU A 53 -4.63 21.59 -4.07
C GLU A 53 -4.14 22.72 -4.97
N ILE A 54 -2.83 22.89 -5.11
CA ILE A 54 -2.25 23.92 -6.01
C ILE A 54 -2.68 23.68 -7.45
N ALA A 55 -2.62 22.43 -7.91
CA ALA A 55 -3.07 22.06 -9.25
C ALA A 55 -4.58 22.31 -9.43
N LEU A 56 -5.39 21.95 -8.44
CA LEU A 56 -6.85 22.13 -8.47
C LEU A 56 -7.25 23.62 -8.42
N MET A 57 -6.51 24.45 -7.69
CA MET A 57 -6.73 25.89 -7.66
C MET A 57 -6.56 26.51 -9.05
N LEU A 58 -5.55 26.07 -9.81
CA LEU A 58 -5.33 26.54 -11.18
C LEU A 58 -6.47 26.10 -12.11
N THR A 59 -6.96 24.87 -11.98
CA THR A 59 -8.06 24.37 -12.84
C THR A 59 -9.39 25.04 -12.51
N VAL A 60 -9.71 25.21 -11.22
CA VAL A 60 -10.92 25.89 -10.76
C VAL A 60 -10.96 27.34 -11.26
N SER A 61 -9.83 28.05 -11.18
CA SER A 61 -9.74 29.44 -11.65
C SER A 61 -9.82 29.57 -13.17
N MET A 62 -9.19 28.67 -13.94
CA MET A 62 -9.24 28.68 -15.41
C MET A 62 -10.63 28.29 -15.96
N LEU A 63 -11.32 27.33 -15.33
CA LEU A 63 -12.58 26.77 -15.82
C LEU A 63 -13.82 27.37 -15.13
N SER A 64 -13.64 28.32 -14.22
CA SER A 64 -14.72 28.96 -13.44
C SER A 64 -15.60 27.96 -12.68
N PHE A 65 -14.98 26.90 -12.16
CA PHE A 65 -15.68 25.92 -11.33
C PHE A 65 -15.98 26.47 -9.92
N PRO A 66 -16.93 25.88 -9.18
CA PRO A 66 -17.21 26.29 -7.82
C PRO A 66 -16.03 26.01 -6.88
N ILE A 67 -15.72 26.98 -6.01
CA ILE A 67 -14.63 26.90 -5.03
C ILE A 67 -14.78 25.71 -4.06
N SER A 68 -16.00 25.20 -3.88
CA SER A 68 -16.30 24.05 -3.03
C SER A 68 -15.57 22.77 -3.47
N LEU A 69 -15.11 22.69 -4.72
CA LEU A 69 -14.30 21.56 -5.18
C LEU A 69 -12.94 21.48 -4.51
N MET A 70 -12.42 22.58 -3.93
CA MET A 70 -11.14 22.59 -3.21
C MET A 70 -11.14 21.72 -1.95
N ILE A 71 -12.27 21.16 -1.52
CA ILE A 71 -12.28 20.21 -0.40
C ILE A 71 -12.06 18.76 -0.84
N LEU A 72 -12.14 18.46 -2.14
CA LEU A 72 -12.07 17.10 -2.67
C LEU A 72 -10.75 16.39 -2.32
N PRO A 73 -9.56 16.98 -2.54
CA PRO A 73 -8.29 16.29 -2.28
C PRO A 73 -8.16 15.86 -0.82
N LEU A 74 -8.69 16.65 0.12
CA LEU A 74 -8.64 16.39 1.55
C LEU A 74 -9.39 15.11 1.97
N PHE A 75 -10.41 14.69 1.22
CA PHE A 75 -11.15 13.45 1.49
C PHE A 75 -10.77 12.30 0.56
N VAL A 76 -10.59 12.60 -0.73
CA VAL A 76 -10.35 11.58 -1.76
C VAL A 76 -8.97 10.93 -1.57
N ILE A 77 -7.93 11.73 -1.29
CA ILE A 77 -6.56 11.21 -1.19
C ILE A 77 -6.42 10.27 0.03
N PRO A 78 -6.82 10.66 1.26
CA PRO A 78 -6.78 9.73 2.38
C PRO A 78 -7.67 8.50 2.16
N GLY A 79 -8.85 8.67 1.57
CA GLY A 79 -9.78 7.56 1.28
C GLY A 79 -9.18 6.51 0.33
N ILE A 80 -8.61 6.95 -0.78
CA ILE A 80 -7.93 6.05 -1.74
C ILE A 80 -6.72 5.41 -1.08
N PHE A 81 -5.92 6.18 -0.33
CA PHE A 81 -4.75 5.65 0.37
C PHE A 81 -5.15 4.52 1.33
N THR A 82 -6.12 4.75 2.21
CA THR A 82 -6.62 3.73 3.14
C THR A 82 -7.19 2.52 2.40
N TYR A 83 -7.93 2.71 1.31
CA TYR A 83 -8.46 1.61 0.50
C TYR A 83 -7.35 0.73 -0.08
N VAL A 84 -6.31 1.34 -0.65
CA VAL A 84 -5.16 0.61 -1.21
C VAL A 84 -4.43 -0.18 -0.12
N VAL A 85 -4.19 0.43 1.05
CA VAL A 85 -3.53 -0.25 2.17
C VAL A 85 -4.35 -1.45 2.64
N ILE A 86 -5.66 -1.31 2.82
CA ILE A 86 -6.54 -2.42 3.22
C ILE A 86 -6.53 -3.54 2.18
N GLN A 87 -6.53 -3.23 0.89
CA GLN A 87 -6.47 -4.27 -0.14
C GLN A 87 -5.14 -5.02 -0.14
N GLN A 88 -4.03 -4.33 0.11
CA GLN A 88 -2.72 -4.98 0.24
C GLN A 88 -2.68 -5.91 1.46
N GLU A 89 -3.25 -5.49 2.60
CA GLU A 89 -3.38 -6.34 3.79
C GLU A 89 -4.13 -7.64 3.50
N ARG A 90 -5.29 -7.52 2.85
CA ARG A 90 -6.13 -8.69 2.52
C ARG A 90 -5.39 -9.66 1.61
N ARG A 91 -4.68 -9.14 0.61
CA ARG A 91 -3.87 -9.93 -0.31
C ARG A 91 -2.73 -10.66 0.41
N ALA A 92 -2.01 -9.98 1.30
CA ALA A 92 -0.93 -10.58 2.10
C ALA A 92 -1.45 -11.68 3.03
N GLN A 93 -2.59 -11.46 3.70
CA GLN A 93 -3.22 -12.46 4.54
C GLN A 93 -3.68 -13.70 3.75
N GLU A 94 -4.20 -13.51 2.54
CA GLU A 94 -4.57 -14.62 1.65
C GLU A 94 -3.36 -15.43 1.19
N ILE A 95 -2.23 -14.76 0.90
CA ILE A 95 -0.95 -15.42 0.60
C ILE A 95 -0.47 -16.23 1.81
N GLU A 96 -0.44 -15.63 2.99
CA GLU A 96 0.02 -16.31 4.22
C GLU A 96 -0.85 -17.54 4.54
N LYS A 97 -2.16 -17.44 4.32
CA LYS A 97 -3.11 -18.53 4.54
C LYS A 97 -2.92 -19.69 3.55
N THR A 98 -2.58 -19.40 2.29
CA THR A 98 -2.46 -20.41 1.22
C THR A 98 -1.04 -20.98 1.07
N ALA A 99 -0.02 -20.29 1.59
CA ALA A 99 1.38 -20.70 1.48
C ALA A 99 1.69 -22.13 2.01
N PRO A 100 1.15 -22.59 3.16
CA PRO A 100 1.44 -23.95 3.63
C PRO A 100 0.93 -25.04 2.69
N ASP A 101 -0.27 -24.86 2.13
CA ASP A 101 -0.86 -25.80 1.17
C ASP A 101 -0.12 -25.80 -0.16
N PHE A 102 0.30 -24.62 -0.63
CA PHE A 102 1.19 -24.47 -1.77
C PHE A 102 2.48 -25.29 -1.59
N LEU A 103 3.19 -25.10 -0.48
CA LEU A 103 4.44 -25.83 -0.21
C LEU A 103 4.23 -27.35 -0.12
N ARG A 104 3.09 -27.79 0.43
CA ARG A 104 2.74 -29.21 0.49
C ARG A 104 2.49 -29.82 -0.89
N GLN A 105 1.78 -29.10 -1.76
CA GLN A 105 1.54 -29.53 -3.13
C GLN A 105 2.85 -29.60 -3.92
N LEU A 106 3.67 -28.55 -3.84
CA LEU A 106 4.98 -28.50 -4.49
C LEU A 106 5.87 -29.67 -4.05
N SER A 107 5.96 -29.91 -2.73
CA SER A 107 6.72 -31.04 -2.19
C SER A 107 6.19 -32.39 -2.69
N SER A 108 4.88 -32.53 -2.87
CA SER A 108 4.28 -33.77 -3.37
C SER A 108 4.68 -34.00 -4.83
N MET A 109 4.64 -32.97 -5.68
CA MET A 109 5.05 -33.07 -7.08
C MET A 109 6.54 -33.41 -7.25
N LEU A 110 7.40 -32.79 -6.44
CA LEU A 110 8.83 -33.12 -6.42
C LEU A 110 9.09 -34.58 -5.99
N GLN A 111 8.31 -35.11 -5.05
CA GLN A 111 8.44 -36.51 -4.59
C GLN A 111 8.06 -37.53 -5.68
N VAL A 112 7.10 -37.22 -6.55
CA VAL A 112 6.78 -38.08 -7.71
C VAL A 112 7.73 -37.88 -8.90
N GLY A 113 8.78 -37.05 -8.74
CA GLY A 113 9.88 -36.92 -9.69
C GLY A 113 9.69 -35.83 -10.75
N LEU A 114 8.71 -34.94 -10.58
CA LEU A 114 8.62 -33.74 -11.41
C LEU A 114 9.82 -32.83 -11.16
N SER A 115 10.32 -32.19 -12.22
CA SER A 115 11.28 -31.10 -12.06
C SER A 115 10.59 -29.93 -11.36
N PHE A 116 11.37 -29.13 -10.63
CA PHE A 116 10.86 -27.94 -9.96
C PHE A 116 10.15 -26.99 -10.93
N GLU A 117 10.72 -26.81 -12.12
CA GLU A 117 10.18 -25.94 -13.17
C GLU A 117 8.81 -26.42 -13.65
N ASN A 118 8.66 -27.72 -13.97
CA ASN A 118 7.38 -28.29 -14.38
C ASN A 118 6.34 -28.26 -13.25
N ALA A 119 6.76 -28.52 -12.00
CA ALA A 119 5.87 -28.46 -10.84
C ALA A 119 5.35 -27.03 -10.59
N MET A 120 6.21 -26.02 -10.76
CA MET A 120 5.82 -24.61 -10.65
C MET A 120 4.90 -24.19 -11.80
N GLU A 121 5.18 -24.64 -13.03
CA GLU A 121 4.32 -24.40 -14.20
C GLU A 121 2.93 -25.02 -14.00
N ASP A 122 2.85 -26.29 -13.59
CA ASP A 122 1.58 -26.95 -13.27
C ASP A 122 0.82 -26.22 -12.16
N MET A 123 1.49 -25.81 -11.08
CA MET A 123 0.86 -25.06 -9.99
C MET A 123 0.33 -23.69 -10.43
N SER A 124 1.03 -23.00 -11.33
CA SER A 124 0.61 -21.70 -11.84
C SER A 124 -0.64 -21.80 -12.72
N GLN A 125 -0.83 -22.93 -13.42
CA GLN A 125 -1.97 -23.12 -14.33
C GLN A 125 -3.27 -23.52 -13.62
N TYR A 126 -3.19 -24.25 -12.51
CA TYR A 126 -4.37 -24.78 -11.81
C TYR A 126 -4.65 -24.11 -10.46
N GLY A 127 -3.70 -23.35 -9.92
CA GLY A 127 -3.88 -22.63 -8.66
C GLY A 127 -4.60 -21.30 -8.86
N GLU A 128 -5.53 -20.99 -7.95
CA GLU A 128 -6.22 -19.71 -7.92
C GLU A 128 -5.88 -18.93 -6.65
N GLY A 129 -5.76 -17.61 -6.79
CA GLY A 129 -5.58 -16.69 -5.68
C GLY A 129 -4.23 -15.97 -5.69
N PRO A 130 -4.03 -15.02 -4.77
CA PRO A 130 -2.99 -14.01 -4.92
C PRO A 130 -1.56 -14.54 -4.94
N LEU A 131 -1.32 -15.71 -4.34
CA LEU A 131 -0.03 -16.38 -4.33
C LEU A 131 0.32 -16.97 -5.71
N TYR A 132 -0.67 -17.53 -6.42
CA TYR A 132 -0.47 -18.13 -7.74
C TYR A 132 -0.35 -17.04 -8.83
N ASP A 133 -1.07 -15.92 -8.66
CA ASP A 133 -0.97 -14.74 -9.52
C ASP A 133 0.46 -14.16 -9.58
N GLU A 134 1.22 -14.25 -8.47
CA GLU A 134 2.62 -13.80 -8.41
C GLU A 134 3.58 -14.69 -9.22
N MET A 135 3.19 -15.91 -9.57
CA MET A 135 4.05 -16.84 -10.31
C MET A 135 3.91 -16.71 -11.84
N ILE A 136 2.80 -16.13 -12.29
CA ILE A 136 2.49 -15.93 -13.72
C ILE A 136 3.10 -14.61 -14.24
N LEU A 137 3.49 -13.71 -13.32
CA LEU A 137 4.05 -12.38 -13.56
C LEU A 137 5.57 -12.42 -13.82
#